data_AF-R6SWC3-F1
#
_entry.id   AF-R6SWC3-F1
#
_cell.length_a   1.000
_cell.length_b   1.000
_cell.length_c   1.000
_cell.angle_alpha   90.00
_cell.angle_beta   90.00
_cell.angle_gamma   90.00
#
_symmetry.space_group_name_H-M   'P 1'
#
loop_
_entity.id
_entity.type
_entity.pdbx_description
1 polymer ?
#
loop_
_entity_poly.entity_id
_entity_poly.type
_entity_poly.pdbx_seq_one_letter_code
_entity_poly.pdbx_strand_id
1 'polypeptide(L)'
;MKLYPNGILVQGLTLPTNYLSSINYHGILAYHDFPLQFIRNEKCKAISNKVPNFLFDDGTSVQLQFISNMDLAVEYNAICRENAIDIRNLFIESCYPNELWNGVIPKTTFLGFEYCTIPFDCQIVTDMEWYEPFHPFRSKLNANGLFDSYEDAVEFKRAYDDAVKKNEVGDDNPPCFIFKISELSEPII
;
A
#
# COMPACT_ATOMS: atom_id res chain seq x y z
N MET A 1 17.18 4.03 -9.36
CA MET A 1 15.84 4.64 -9.55
C MET A 1 15.61 5.63 -8.42
N LYS A 2 14.87 6.73 -8.65
CA LYS A 2 14.45 7.63 -7.56
C LYS A 2 13.12 7.14 -6.99
N LEU A 3 13.04 7.01 -5.67
CA LEU A 3 11.77 6.82 -4.96
C LEU A 3 11.31 8.17 -4.43
N TYR A 4 9.99 8.39 -4.47
CA TYR A 4 9.35 9.60 -3.99
C TYR A 4 8.50 9.26 -2.77
N PRO A 5 8.57 10.06 -1.69
CA PRO A 5 7.72 9.85 -0.54
C PRO A 5 6.27 10.19 -0.89
N ASN A 6 5.38 9.22 -0.69
CA ASN A 6 3.96 9.36 -0.99
C ASN A 6 3.16 9.75 0.26
N GLY A 7 3.34 9.01 1.36
CA GLY A 7 2.70 9.33 2.62
C GLY A 7 2.45 8.13 3.51
N ILE A 8 1.50 8.29 4.43
CA ILE A 8 1.15 7.29 5.44
C ILE A 8 -0.12 6.55 5.02
N LEU A 9 0.01 5.24 4.86
CA LEU A 9 -1.11 4.31 4.74
C LEU A 9 -1.50 3.83 6.14
N VAL A 10 -2.76 4.04 6.53
CA VAL A 10 -3.29 3.60 7.84
C VAL A 10 -4.07 2.32 7.64
N GLN A 11 -3.76 1.28 8.40
CA GLN A 11 -4.41 -0.02 8.31
C GLN A 11 -5.03 -0.43 9.64
N GLY A 12 -6.28 -0.93 9.61
CA GLY A 12 -6.96 -1.47 10.79
C GLY A 12 -6.60 -2.93 11.04
N LEU A 13 -6.08 -3.26 12.22
CA LEU A 13 -5.56 -4.59 12.56
C LEU A 13 -6.63 -5.61 12.95
N THR A 14 -7.90 -5.20 13.03
CA THR A 14 -8.98 -6.00 13.59
C THR A 14 -9.27 -7.27 12.78
N LEU A 15 -9.14 -7.20 11.45
CA LEU A 15 -9.29 -8.35 10.56
C LEU A 15 -8.27 -8.25 9.41
N PRO A 16 -7.41 -9.27 9.21
CA PRO A 16 -6.64 -9.37 7.99
C PRO A 16 -7.60 -9.57 6.81
N THR A 17 -7.20 -9.12 5.64
CA THR A 17 -8.03 -9.23 4.42
C THR A 17 -8.19 -10.67 3.92
N ASN A 18 -7.41 -11.62 4.46
CA ASN A 18 -7.41 -13.05 4.12
C ASN A 18 -7.14 -13.36 2.64
N TYR A 19 -6.54 -12.44 1.89
CA TYR A 19 -6.30 -12.66 0.45
C TYR A 19 -5.30 -13.77 0.18
N LEU A 20 -4.38 -14.06 1.12
CA LEU A 20 -3.29 -14.98 0.89
C LEU A 20 -3.17 -16.08 1.92
N SER A 21 -3.09 -17.32 1.45
CA SER A 21 -3.03 -18.52 2.30
C SER A 21 -1.61 -19.09 2.46
N SER A 22 -0.75 -18.90 1.46
CA SER A 22 0.58 -19.52 1.36
C SER A 22 1.74 -18.55 1.59
N ILE A 23 1.46 -17.25 1.72
CA ILE A 23 2.45 -16.19 1.90
C ILE A 23 2.14 -15.45 3.20
N ASN A 24 3.15 -15.33 4.09
CA ASN A 24 3.05 -14.50 5.29
C ASN A 24 3.13 -13.02 4.92
N TYR A 25 2.04 -12.46 4.40
CA TYR A 25 2.05 -11.16 3.75
C TYR A 25 1.66 -10.03 4.71
N HIS A 26 2.57 -9.07 4.83
CA HIS A 26 2.44 -7.90 5.70
C HIS A 26 2.51 -6.56 4.93
N GLY A 27 2.25 -6.59 3.61
CA GLY A 27 2.31 -5.42 2.71
C GLY A 27 1.09 -4.48 2.74
N ILE A 28 0.89 -3.76 1.62
CA ILE A 28 -0.13 -2.72 1.43
C ILE A 28 -1.55 -3.24 1.66
N LEU A 29 -1.81 -4.51 1.33
CA LEU A 29 -3.16 -5.09 1.33
C LEU A 29 -3.37 -6.15 2.40
N ALA A 30 -2.46 -6.27 3.37
CA ALA A 30 -2.55 -7.28 4.43
C ALA A 30 -3.76 -7.04 5.35
N TYR A 31 -4.17 -5.79 5.49
CA TYR A 31 -5.27 -5.32 6.33
C TYR A 31 -6.10 -4.28 5.60
N HIS A 32 -7.33 -4.05 6.08
CA HIS A 32 -8.18 -2.99 5.56
C HIS A 32 -7.52 -1.62 5.76
N ASP A 33 -7.37 -0.90 4.67
CA ASP A 33 -6.87 0.45 4.63
C ASP A 33 -7.95 1.46 5.04
N PHE A 34 -7.51 2.54 5.68
CA PHE A 34 -8.34 3.63 6.16
C PHE A 34 -9.59 3.14 6.93
N PRO A 35 -9.46 2.48 8.09
CA PRO A 35 -10.59 1.84 8.74
C PRO A 35 -11.80 2.77 9.07
N LEU A 36 -11.59 4.09 9.15
CA LEU A 36 -12.66 5.06 9.44
C LEU A 36 -13.70 5.21 8.33
N GLN A 37 -13.38 4.89 7.06
CA GLN A 37 -14.37 4.94 5.96
C GLN A 37 -15.49 3.92 6.14
N PHE A 38 -15.26 2.86 6.91
CA PHE A 38 -16.25 1.81 7.17
C PHE A 38 -17.14 2.09 8.38
N ILE A 39 -16.86 3.16 9.14
CA ILE A 39 -17.63 3.53 10.33
C ILE A 39 -18.69 4.57 9.96
N ARG A 40 -19.95 4.24 10.23
CA ARG A 40 -21.10 5.14 10.03
C ARG A 40 -21.19 6.19 11.13
N ASN A 41 -20.24 7.13 11.12
CA ASN A 41 -20.14 8.26 12.04
C ASN A 41 -19.70 9.52 11.28
N GLU A 42 -20.35 10.67 11.52
CA GLU A 42 -20.07 11.92 10.80
C GLU A 42 -18.63 12.43 10.98
N LYS A 43 -18.02 12.27 12.17
CA LYS A 43 -16.63 12.63 12.41
C LYS A 43 -15.67 11.74 11.61
N CYS A 44 -15.95 10.45 11.53
CA CYS A 44 -15.17 9.47 10.76
C CYS A 44 -15.27 9.73 9.25
N LYS A 45 -16.46 10.09 8.76
CA LYS A 45 -16.68 10.51 7.38
C LYS A 45 -15.96 11.80 7.05
N ALA A 46 -16.05 12.81 7.94
CA ALA A 46 -15.43 14.11 7.75
C ALA A 46 -13.90 14.00 7.62
N ILE A 47 -13.24 13.19 8.49
CA ILE A 47 -11.79 13.01 8.42
C ILE A 47 -11.36 12.22 7.18
N SER A 48 -12.11 11.18 6.81
CA SER A 48 -11.80 10.36 5.62
C SER A 48 -11.91 11.17 4.33
N ASN A 49 -12.84 12.12 4.26
CA ASN A 49 -12.96 13.04 3.12
C ASN A 49 -11.84 14.07 2.99
N LYS A 50 -10.98 14.24 4.02
CA LYS A 50 -9.80 15.10 3.93
C LYS A 50 -8.62 14.40 3.25
N VAL A 51 -8.68 13.07 3.08
CA VAL A 51 -7.65 12.32 2.34
C VAL A 51 -7.73 12.74 0.86
N PRO A 52 -6.62 13.20 0.26
CA PRO A 52 -6.64 13.81 -1.06
C PRO A 52 -7.02 12.80 -2.15
N ASN A 53 -7.71 13.29 -3.18
CA ASN A 53 -7.84 12.56 -4.43
C ASN A 53 -6.71 12.98 -5.38
N PHE A 54 -6.19 12.04 -6.15
CA PHE A 54 -5.38 12.32 -7.33
C PHE A 54 -6.29 12.44 -8.55
N LEU A 55 -6.00 13.42 -9.41
CA LEU A 55 -6.67 13.60 -10.69
C LEU A 55 -5.67 13.22 -11.79
N PHE A 56 -5.98 12.17 -12.55
CA PHE A 56 -5.24 11.79 -13.73
C PHE A 56 -5.51 12.78 -14.88
N ASP A 57 -4.60 12.85 -15.86
CA ASP A 57 -4.70 13.77 -17.00
C ASP A 57 -5.96 13.54 -17.85
N ASP A 58 -6.53 12.33 -17.81
CA ASP A 58 -7.78 11.96 -18.46
C ASP A 58 -9.04 12.39 -17.68
N GLY A 59 -8.87 13.07 -16.55
CA GLY A 59 -9.95 13.53 -15.67
C GLY A 59 -10.42 12.49 -14.66
N THR A 60 -9.85 11.29 -14.63
CA THR A 60 -10.16 10.27 -13.63
C THR A 60 -9.69 10.75 -12.25
N SER A 61 -10.58 10.73 -11.26
CA SER A 61 -10.21 11.06 -9.88
C SER A 61 -10.23 9.81 -9.02
N VAL A 62 -9.09 9.48 -8.41
CA VAL A 62 -8.94 8.33 -7.52
C VAL A 62 -8.50 8.83 -6.16
N GLN A 63 -9.19 8.41 -5.10
CA GLN A 63 -8.76 8.70 -3.75
C GLN A 63 -7.39 8.08 -3.51
N LEU A 64 -6.41 8.90 -3.12
CA LEU A 64 -5.12 8.36 -2.75
C LEU A 64 -5.29 7.62 -1.44
N GLN A 65 -4.80 6.39 -1.39
CA GLN A 65 -4.76 5.60 -0.17
C GLN A 65 -3.52 6.00 0.67
N PHE A 66 -3.20 7.30 0.73
CA PHE A 66 -2.12 7.86 1.53
C PHE A 66 -2.53 9.18 2.17
N ILE A 67 -2.17 9.36 3.44
CA ILE A 67 -2.17 10.66 4.11
C ILE A 67 -0.83 11.34 3.84
N SER A 68 -0.85 12.46 3.13
CA SER A 68 0.35 13.14 2.61
C SER A 68 0.90 14.26 3.52
N ASN A 69 0.30 14.48 4.68
CA ASN A 69 0.78 15.46 5.67
C ASN A 69 0.60 14.95 7.11
N MET A 70 1.48 15.38 8.01
CA MET A 70 1.51 14.86 9.39
C MET A 70 0.31 15.31 10.23
N ASP A 71 -0.18 16.53 10.06
CA ASP A 71 -1.30 17.05 10.85
C ASP A 71 -2.58 16.23 10.63
N LEU A 72 -2.87 15.88 9.37
CA LEU A 72 -3.98 14.99 9.04
C LEU A 72 -3.75 13.57 9.57
N ALA A 73 -2.51 13.08 9.56
CA ALA A 73 -2.19 11.75 10.08
C ALA A 73 -2.42 11.69 11.59
N VAL A 74 -2.04 12.73 12.34
CA VAL A 74 -2.31 12.90 13.77
C VAL A 74 -3.81 12.91 14.03
N GLU A 75 -4.57 13.74 13.31
CA GLU A 75 -6.03 13.83 13.48
C GLU A 75 -6.73 12.49 13.17
N TYR A 76 -6.32 11.80 12.10
CA TYR A 76 -6.87 10.50 11.71
C TYR A 76 -6.57 9.43 12.78
N ASN A 77 -5.33 9.35 13.25
CA ASN A 77 -4.91 8.40 14.29
C ASN A 77 -5.63 8.65 15.62
N ALA A 78 -5.86 9.91 15.99
CA ALA A 78 -6.64 10.26 17.18
C ALA A 78 -8.09 9.75 17.10
N ILE A 79 -8.73 9.89 15.93
CA ILE A 79 -10.10 9.40 15.73
C ILE A 79 -10.15 7.87 15.73
N CYS A 80 -9.16 7.18 15.16
CA CYS A 80 -9.04 5.72 15.31
C CYS A 80 -8.97 5.31 16.78
N ARG A 81 -8.15 5.98 17.59
CA ARG A 81 -8.02 5.74 19.04
C ARG A 81 -9.33 5.96 19.79
N GLU A 82 -10.04 7.06 19.50
CA GLU A 82 -11.36 7.35 20.10
C GLU A 82 -12.40 6.25 19.81
N ASN A 83 -12.29 5.59 18.65
CA ASN A 83 -13.17 4.50 18.24
C ASN A 83 -12.61 3.11 18.61
N ALA A 84 -11.54 3.04 19.42
CA ALA A 84 -10.87 1.81 19.83
C ALA A 84 -10.45 0.91 18.64
N ILE A 85 -10.06 1.53 17.53
CA ILE A 85 -9.53 0.82 16.36
C ILE A 85 -8.04 0.63 16.55
N ASP A 86 -7.62 -0.62 16.60
CA ASP A 86 -6.20 -0.95 16.56
C ASP A 86 -5.66 -0.74 15.14
N ILE A 87 -4.57 0.00 15.01
CA ILE A 87 -4.04 0.43 13.72
C ILE A 87 -2.54 0.26 13.64
N ARG A 88 -2.05 0.01 12.44
CA ARG A 88 -0.64 0.23 12.06
C ARG A 88 -0.53 1.31 11.00
N ASN A 89 0.60 2.01 11.00
CA ASN A 89 0.91 3.06 10.04
C ASN A 89 2.11 2.64 9.19
N LEU A 90 1.92 2.58 7.88
CA LEU A 90 2.98 2.32 6.92
C LEU A 90 3.38 3.62 6.22
N PHE A 91 4.65 3.97 6.25
CA PHE A 91 5.19 5.01 5.40
C PHE A 91 5.58 4.41 4.04
N ILE A 92 5.09 5.05 2.99
CA ILE A 92 5.17 4.55 1.62
C ILE A 92 5.99 5.50 0.77
N GLU A 93 7.01 4.95 0.13
CA GLU A 93 7.77 5.60 -0.93
C GLU A 93 7.62 4.76 -2.21
N SER A 94 7.60 5.36 -3.40
CA SER A 94 7.46 4.58 -4.62
C SER A 94 8.10 5.24 -5.83
N CYS A 95 8.19 4.50 -6.93
CA CYS A 95 8.56 5.07 -8.23
C CYS A 95 7.40 5.84 -8.91
N TYR A 96 6.30 6.11 -8.20
CA TYR A 96 5.29 7.06 -8.65
C TYR A 96 5.91 8.47 -8.72
N PRO A 97 5.89 9.15 -9.89
CA PRO A 97 6.71 10.33 -10.12
C PRO A 97 6.25 11.58 -9.36
N ASN A 98 5.09 11.56 -8.71
CA ASN A 98 4.60 12.69 -7.95
C ASN A 98 4.94 12.51 -6.47
N GLU A 99 5.83 13.37 -5.98
CA GLU A 99 6.10 13.53 -4.56
C GLU A 99 4.87 14.18 -3.91
N LEU A 100 4.28 13.47 -2.96
CA LEU A 100 3.05 13.92 -2.29
C LEU A 100 3.33 14.34 -0.85
N TRP A 101 4.30 13.70 -0.19
CA TRP A 101 4.62 13.96 1.21
C TRP A 101 5.26 15.33 1.40
N ASN A 102 4.61 16.18 2.19
CA ASN A 102 5.08 17.53 2.47
C ASN A 102 5.53 17.62 3.94
N GLY A 103 6.69 17.06 4.26
CA GLY A 103 7.20 17.11 5.63
C GLY A 103 8.48 16.33 5.87
N VAL A 104 8.92 16.31 7.13
CA VAL A 104 10.02 15.46 7.57
C VAL A 104 9.60 14.00 7.47
N ILE A 105 10.45 13.15 6.90
CA ILE A 105 10.20 11.70 6.84
C ILE A 105 10.22 11.15 8.27
N PRO A 106 9.18 10.43 8.72
CA PRO A 106 9.15 9.86 10.06
C PRO A 106 10.24 8.79 10.23
N LYS A 107 10.58 8.46 11.47
CA LYS A 107 11.41 7.28 11.75
C LYS A 107 10.63 6.02 11.41
N THR A 108 11.25 5.13 10.65
CA THR A 108 10.60 3.93 10.16
C THR A 108 11.51 2.71 10.23
N THR A 109 10.89 1.54 10.28
CA THR A 109 11.52 0.24 10.12
C THR A 109 11.15 -0.29 8.75
N PHE A 110 12.14 -0.56 7.90
CA PHE A 110 11.92 -1.11 6.56
C PHE A 110 11.30 -2.51 6.63
N LEU A 111 10.22 -2.74 5.87
CA LEU A 111 9.55 -4.03 5.78
C LEU A 111 9.86 -4.80 4.49
N GLY A 112 10.06 -4.08 3.38
CA GLY A 112 10.30 -4.68 2.07
C GLY A 112 9.80 -3.81 0.91
N PHE A 113 9.92 -4.34 -0.30
CA PHE A 113 9.39 -3.80 -1.54
C PHE A 113 8.20 -4.60 -2.04
N GLU A 114 7.26 -3.92 -2.68
CA GLU A 114 6.05 -4.50 -3.25
C GLU A 114 5.78 -3.90 -4.63
N TYR A 115 5.38 -4.73 -5.59
CA TYR A 115 4.84 -4.27 -6.86
C TYR A 115 3.31 -4.25 -6.75
N CYS A 116 2.70 -3.07 -6.88
CA CYS A 116 1.26 -2.88 -6.65
C CYS A 116 0.67 -1.85 -7.63
N THR A 117 -0.65 -1.86 -7.79
CA THR A 117 -1.42 -0.95 -8.66
C THR A 117 -1.75 0.37 -7.95
N ILE A 118 -2.11 1.42 -8.70
CA ILE A 118 -2.83 2.59 -8.17
C ILE A 118 -4.12 2.78 -8.99
N PRO A 119 -5.33 2.72 -8.39
CA PRO A 119 -5.61 2.41 -6.98
C PRO A 119 -5.13 1.01 -6.56
N PHE A 120 -4.91 0.79 -5.27
CA PHE A 120 -4.45 -0.49 -4.77
C PHE A 120 -5.48 -1.61 -5.00
N ASP A 121 -5.01 -2.71 -5.58
CA ASP A 121 -5.76 -3.94 -5.80
C ASP A 121 -4.90 -5.15 -5.42
N CYS A 122 -5.53 -6.17 -4.83
CA CYS A 122 -4.90 -7.41 -4.42
C CYS A 122 -4.44 -8.30 -5.59
N GLN A 123 -4.89 -8.02 -6.81
CA GLN A 123 -4.65 -8.83 -7.99
C GLN A 123 -3.20 -9.29 -8.16
N ILE A 124 -2.22 -8.38 -8.12
CA ILE A 124 -0.80 -8.74 -8.33
C ILE A 124 -0.33 -9.75 -7.26
N VAL A 125 -0.77 -9.54 -6.03
CA VAL A 125 -0.40 -10.34 -4.88
C VAL A 125 -1.12 -11.70 -4.89
N THR A 126 -2.39 -11.75 -5.30
CA THR A 126 -3.12 -13.01 -5.51
C THR A 126 -2.53 -13.80 -6.67
N ASP A 127 -2.16 -13.14 -7.77
CA ASP A 127 -1.53 -13.76 -8.93
C ASP A 127 -0.16 -14.34 -8.56
N MET A 128 0.59 -13.66 -7.70
CA MET A 128 1.81 -14.21 -7.11
C MET A 128 1.56 -15.51 -6.33
N GLU A 129 0.37 -15.72 -5.75
CA GLU A 129 -0.02 -16.93 -5.01
C GLU A 129 -0.59 -18.09 -5.85
N TRP A 130 -1.28 -17.84 -6.96
CA TRP A 130 -1.87 -18.92 -7.75
C TRP A 130 -1.13 -19.22 -9.07
N TYR A 131 -0.44 -18.23 -9.67
CA TYR A 131 0.18 -18.41 -10.98
C TYR A 131 1.52 -19.15 -10.88
N GLU A 132 1.59 -20.37 -11.44
CA GLU A 132 2.76 -21.26 -11.32
C GLU A 132 4.10 -20.60 -11.75
N PRO A 133 4.18 -19.85 -12.87
CA PRO A 133 5.41 -19.17 -13.25
C PRO A 133 5.91 -18.12 -12.26
N PHE A 134 5.08 -17.65 -11.33
CA PHE A 134 5.51 -16.74 -10.26
C PHE A 134 6.02 -17.46 -9.00
N HIS A 135 5.88 -18.78 -8.89
CA HIS A 135 6.36 -19.56 -7.74
C HIS A 135 7.84 -19.30 -7.38
N PRO A 136 8.78 -19.18 -8.34
CA PRO A 136 10.18 -18.89 -8.01
C PRO A 136 10.36 -17.56 -7.25
N PHE A 137 9.52 -16.56 -7.48
CA PHE A 137 9.61 -15.26 -6.79
C PHE A 137 9.21 -15.35 -5.32
N ARG A 138 8.38 -16.31 -4.92
CA ARG A 138 8.03 -16.51 -3.49
C ARG A 138 9.25 -16.81 -2.63
N SER A 139 10.23 -17.52 -3.20
CA SER A 139 11.49 -17.82 -2.51
C SER A 139 12.38 -16.60 -2.27
N LYS A 140 12.09 -15.48 -2.95
CA LYS A 140 12.78 -14.20 -2.80
C LYS A 140 12.04 -13.24 -1.86
N LEU A 141 10.88 -13.64 -1.34
CA LEU A 141 10.15 -12.87 -0.34
C LEU A 141 10.80 -13.07 1.02
N ASN A 142 10.83 -12.00 1.80
CA ASN A 142 11.31 -11.99 3.16
C ASN A 142 10.24 -12.47 4.15
N ALA A 143 10.54 -12.37 5.45
CA ALA A 143 9.63 -12.79 6.50
C ALA A 143 8.28 -12.04 6.51
N ASN A 144 8.20 -10.88 5.86
CA ASN A 144 7.00 -10.06 5.72
C ASN A 144 6.22 -10.36 4.43
N GLY A 145 6.67 -11.33 3.61
CA GLY A 145 6.05 -11.62 2.32
C GLY A 145 6.28 -10.52 1.30
N LEU A 146 7.37 -9.75 1.44
CA LEU A 146 7.78 -8.64 0.58
C LEU A 146 9.18 -8.90 0.01
N PHE A 147 9.58 -8.23 -1.06
CA PHE A 147 10.94 -8.34 -1.58
C PHE A 147 11.94 -7.56 -0.71
N ASP A 148 13.07 -8.16 -0.34
CA ASP A 148 14.10 -7.45 0.44
C ASP A 148 14.85 -6.39 -0.40
N SER A 149 14.93 -6.59 -1.71
CA SER A 149 15.65 -5.73 -2.64
C SER A 149 14.73 -5.10 -3.67
N TYR A 150 15.11 -3.91 -4.14
CA TYR A 150 14.41 -3.24 -5.24
C TYR A 150 14.59 -4.03 -6.54
N GLU A 151 15.75 -4.66 -6.71
CA GLU A 151 16.12 -5.45 -7.87
C GLU A 151 15.20 -6.67 -8.06
N ASP A 152 14.89 -7.39 -6.97
CA ASP A 152 13.96 -8.54 -7.03
C ASP A 152 12.54 -8.08 -7.36
N ALA A 153 12.09 -6.95 -6.79
CA ALA A 153 10.79 -6.37 -7.14
C ALA A 153 10.73 -5.94 -8.62
N VAL A 154 11.83 -5.42 -9.18
CA VAL A 154 11.93 -5.10 -10.63
C VAL A 154 11.91 -6.36 -11.48
N GLU A 155 12.59 -7.43 -11.06
CA GLU A 155 12.56 -8.71 -11.77
C GLU A 155 11.16 -9.28 -11.80
N PHE A 156 10.46 -9.27 -10.67
CA PHE A 156 9.06 -9.69 -10.58
C PHE A 156 8.16 -8.82 -11.46
N LYS A 157 8.32 -7.48 -11.42
CA LYS A 157 7.60 -6.56 -12.31
C LYS A 157 7.75 -6.97 -13.78
N ARG A 158 8.97 -7.26 -14.25
CA ARG A 158 9.20 -7.64 -15.66
C ARG A 158 8.47 -8.95 -16.01
N ALA A 159 8.57 -9.95 -15.13
CA ALA A 159 7.87 -11.21 -15.33
C ALA A 159 6.35 -11.02 -15.34
N TYR A 160 5.83 -10.17 -14.46
CA TYR A 160 4.41 -9.83 -14.39
C TYR A 160 3.95 -9.09 -15.65
N ASP A 161 4.64 -8.02 -16.06
CA ASP A 161 4.35 -7.28 -17.28
C ASP A 161 4.31 -8.21 -18.52
N ASP A 162 5.22 -9.19 -18.59
CA ASP A 162 5.28 -10.14 -19.69
C ASP A 162 4.15 -11.18 -19.66
N ALA A 163 3.70 -11.61 -18.47
CA ALA A 163 2.53 -12.47 -18.30
C ALA A 163 1.23 -11.72 -18.66
N VAL A 164 1.11 -10.44 -18.28
CA VAL A 164 -0.02 -9.58 -18.67
C VAL A 164 -0.10 -9.41 -20.20
N LYS A 165 1.02 -9.18 -20.89
CA LYS A 165 1.05 -9.09 -22.37
C LYS A 165 0.57 -10.36 -23.06
N LYS A 166 0.70 -11.52 -22.39
CA LYS A 166 0.24 -12.82 -22.87
C LYS A 166 -1.20 -13.13 -22.43
N ASN A 167 -1.83 -12.25 -21.65
CA ASN A 167 -3.14 -12.46 -21.01
C ASN A 167 -3.16 -13.71 -20.11
N GLU A 168 -2.07 -13.95 -19.39
CA GLU A 168 -1.95 -15.07 -18.45
C GLU A 168 -2.40 -14.68 -17.03
N VAL A 169 -2.28 -13.39 -16.68
CA VAL A 169 -2.62 -12.78 -15.38
C VAL A 169 -3.08 -11.34 -15.60
N GLY A 170 -3.67 -10.71 -14.57
CA GLY A 170 -4.21 -9.35 -14.65
C GLY A 170 -5.53 -9.25 -15.45
N ASP A 171 -6.44 -8.38 -15.01
CA ASP A 171 -7.74 -8.18 -15.67
C ASP A 171 -7.80 -6.85 -16.45
N ASP A 172 -7.04 -5.85 -16.00
CA ASP A 172 -6.88 -4.55 -16.64
C ASP A 172 -5.44 -4.08 -16.41
N ASN A 173 -4.94 -3.09 -17.17
CA ASN A 173 -3.59 -2.52 -16.99
C ASN A 173 -3.65 -1.21 -16.18
N PRO A 174 -3.99 -1.21 -14.87
CA PRO A 174 -3.87 0.00 -14.08
C PRO A 174 -2.39 0.40 -13.95
N PRO A 175 -2.10 1.68 -13.67
CA PRO A 175 -0.74 2.11 -13.39
C PRO A 175 -0.16 1.34 -12.19
N CYS A 176 0.91 0.58 -12.41
CA CYS A 176 1.59 -0.17 -11.35
C CYS A 176 2.95 0.43 -11.03
N PHE A 177 3.30 0.43 -9.74
CA PHE A 177 4.56 0.98 -9.23
C PHE A 177 5.21 0.01 -8.24
N ILE A 178 6.51 0.19 -8.05
CA ILE A 178 7.24 -0.47 -6.97
C ILE A 178 7.22 0.46 -5.76
N PHE A 179 6.70 -0.06 -4.66
CA PHE A 179 6.58 0.61 -3.38
C PHE A 179 7.62 0.06 -2.43
N LYS A 180 8.32 0.95 -1.74
CA LYS A 180 9.08 0.67 -0.53
C LYS A 180 8.15 0.87 0.65
N ILE A 181 8.01 -0.17 1.45
CA ILE A 181 7.10 -0.22 2.58
C ILE A 181 7.94 -0.19 3.85
N SER A 182 7.63 0.76 4.73
CA SER A 182 8.24 0.82 6.05
C SER A 182 7.16 1.06 7.10
N GLU A 183 7.27 0.43 8.26
CA GLU A 183 6.37 0.68 9.38
C GLU A 183 6.91 1.82 10.22
N LEU A 184 6.04 2.68 10.75
CA LEU A 184 6.48 3.74 11.67
C LEU A 184 7.02 3.14 12.97
N SER A 185 8.20 3.58 13.39
CA SER A 185 8.84 3.06 14.62
C SER A 185 8.23 3.63 15.90
N GLU A 186 7.49 4.73 15.81
CA GLU A 186 6.86 5.43 16.92
C GLU A 186 5.39 5.72 16.57
N PRO A 187 4.45 5.61 17.53
CA PRO A 187 3.05 5.97 17.29
C PRO A 187 2.89 7.44 16.92
N ILE A 188 1.91 7.74 16.08
CA ILE A 188 1.49 9.12 15.78
C ILE A 188 0.54 9.59 16.89
N ILE A 189 1.02 10.53 17.72
CA ILE A 189 0.29 11.06 18.88
C ILE A 189 -0.42 12.36 18.54
#